data_AF-A0A800AKG1-F1
#
_entry.id   AF-A0A800AKG1-F1
#
_cell.length_a   1.000
_cell.length_b   1.000
_cell.length_c   1.000
_cell.angle_alpha   90.00
_cell.angle_beta   90.00
_cell.angle_gamma   90.00
#
_symmetry.space_group_name_H-M   'P 1'
#
loop_
_entity.id
_entity.type
_entity.pdbx_description
1 polymer ?
#
loop_
_entity_poly.entity_id
_entity_poly.type
_entity_poly.pdbx_seq_one_letter_code
_entity_poly.pdbx_strand_id
1 'polypeptide(L)'
;MLRLIIKREILEHILSWRFSLTFILVLLVMAVSGFVFTMKYEQMVADYSRNVNINYEQLRESSRKLADVANELQRLFRAPNPLEFVAAGHSKDLPNMFEVNIFKIEEPKNKRRSNFMLTSFTDVD
;
A
#
# COMPACT_ATOMS: atom_id res chain seq x y z
N MET A 1 -18.56 -20.49 44.94
CA MET A 1 -19.92 -20.17 44.45
C MET A 1 -19.90 -19.13 43.33
N LEU A 2 -19.46 -17.88 43.56
CA LEU A 2 -19.37 -16.81 42.54
C LEU A 2 -18.63 -17.20 41.25
N ARG A 3 -17.47 -17.87 41.36
CA ARG A 3 -16.66 -18.30 40.20
C ARG A 3 -17.37 -19.33 39.30
N LEU A 4 -18.31 -20.09 39.86
CA LEU A 4 -19.07 -21.12 39.15
C LEU A 4 -20.25 -20.49 38.40
N ILE A 5 -20.87 -19.48 39.02
CA ILE A 5 -21.93 -18.66 38.41
C ILE A 5 -21.35 -17.83 37.24
N ILE A 6 -20.24 -17.12 37.46
CA ILE A 6 -19.57 -16.32 36.41
C ILE A 6 -19.16 -17.18 35.22
N LYS A 7 -18.62 -18.39 35.47
CA LYS A 7 -18.26 -19.31 34.39
C LYS A 7 -19.48 -19.76 33.58
N ARG A 8 -20.61 -20.01 34.23
CA ARG A 8 -21.84 -20.49 33.58
C ARG A 8 -22.47 -19.39 32.72
N GLU A 9 -22.55 -18.17 33.26
CA GLU A 9 -23.08 -16.99 32.57
C GLU A 9 -22.24 -16.63 31.33
N ILE A 10 -20.90 -16.66 31.45
CA ILE A 10 -19.99 -16.42 30.32
C ILE A 10 -20.14 -17.51 29.26
N LEU A 11 -20.30 -18.78 29.68
CA LEU A 11 -20.46 -19.89 28.75
C LEU A 11 -21.80 -19.78 27.98
N GLU A 12 -22.89 -19.40 28.64
CA GLU A 12 -24.20 -19.17 28.01
C GLU A 12 -24.18 -17.99 27.04
N HIS A 13 -23.48 -16.90 27.38
CA HIS A 13 -23.29 -15.78 26.46
C HIS A 13 -22.40 -16.12 25.26
N ILE A 14 -21.37 -16.95 25.44
CA ILE A 14 -20.52 -17.47 24.36
C ILE A 14 -21.27 -18.47 23.48
N LEU A 15 -22.14 -19.31 24.07
CA LEU A 15 -23.03 -20.24 23.35
C LEU A 15 -24.24 -19.55 22.74
N SER A 16 -24.45 -18.26 23.01
CA SER A 16 -25.51 -17.50 22.37
C SER A 16 -25.28 -17.49 20.86
N TRP A 17 -26.29 -17.91 20.11
CA TRP A 17 -26.26 -17.95 18.65
C TRP A 17 -25.77 -16.62 18.02
N ARG A 18 -26.12 -15.49 18.64
CA ARG A 18 -25.67 -14.16 18.22
C ARG A 18 -24.16 -13.97 18.36
N PHE A 19 -23.54 -14.49 19.43
CA PHE A 19 -22.09 -14.41 19.64
C PHE A 19 -21.33 -15.25 18.63
N SER A 20 -21.78 -16.48 18.35
CA SER A 20 -21.15 -17.32 17.32
C SER A 20 -21.23 -16.68 15.93
N LEU A 21 -22.38 -16.10 15.57
CA LEU A 21 -22.55 -15.39 14.30
C LEU A 21 -21.65 -14.15 14.19
N THR A 22 -21.60 -13.31 15.22
CA THR A 22 -20.72 -12.13 15.20
C THR A 22 -19.26 -12.54 15.20
N PHE A 23 -18.88 -13.59 15.92
CA PHE A 23 -17.52 -14.11 15.93
C PHE A 23 -17.09 -14.63 14.56
N ILE A 24 -17.94 -15.41 13.88
CA ILE A 24 -17.69 -15.86 12.50
C ILE A 24 -17.56 -14.66 11.57
N LEU A 25 -18.44 -13.66 11.70
CA LEU A 25 -18.41 -12.47 10.87
C LEU A 25 -17.10 -11.68 11.07
N VAL A 26 -16.68 -11.48 12.32
CA VAL A 26 -15.40 -10.83 12.64
C VAL A 26 -14.22 -11.62 12.06
N LEU A 27 -14.22 -12.94 12.17
CA LEU A 27 -13.18 -13.80 11.58
C LEU A 27 -13.13 -13.66 10.05
N LEU A 28 -14.29 -13.66 9.39
CA LEU A 28 -14.37 -13.48 7.93
C LEU A 28 -13.86 -12.10 7.52
N VAL A 29 -14.29 -11.03 8.22
CA VAL A 29 -13.81 -9.68 7.93
C VAL A 29 -12.31 -9.57 8.14
N MET A 30 -11.78 -10.18 9.19
CA MET A 30 -10.33 -10.18 9.46
C MET A 30 -9.56 -10.94 8.36
N ALA A 31 -10.05 -12.11 7.94
CA ALA A 31 -9.43 -12.90 6.87
C ALA A 31 -9.46 -12.17 5.53
N VAL A 32 -10.61 -11.62 5.13
CA VAL A 32 -10.77 -10.83 3.90
C VAL A 32 -9.89 -9.59 3.94
N SER A 33 -9.86 -8.88 5.07
CA SER A 33 -9.02 -7.69 5.22
C SER A 33 -7.55 -8.07 5.05
N GLY A 34 -7.07 -9.10 5.76
CA GLY A 34 -5.69 -9.59 5.64
C GLY A 34 -5.34 -9.95 4.19
N PHE A 35 -6.21 -10.70 3.51
CA PHE A 35 -6.02 -11.09 2.11
C PHE A 35 -5.91 -9.87 1.17
N VAL A 36 -6.83 -8.90 1.30
CA VAL A 36 -6.83 -7.67 0.50
C VAL A 36 -5.55 -6.85 0.75
N PHE A 37 -5.09 -6.76 2.00
CA PHE A 37 -3.85 -6.07 2.32
C PHE A 37 -2.63 -6.75 1.68
N THR A 38 -2.58 -8.09 1.67
CA THR A 38 -1.45 -8.83 1.09
C THR A 38 -1.40 -8.63 -0.42
N MET A 39 -2.55 -8.76 -1.09
CA MET A 39 -2.64 -8.52 -2.52
C MET A 39 -2.21 -7.09 -2.90
N LYS A 40 -2.62 -6.09 -2.11
CA LYS A 40 -2.22 -4.69 -2.33
C LYS A 40 -0.71 -4.51 -2.18
N TYR A 41 -0.10 -5.15 -1.18
CA TYR A 41 1.35 -5.07 -0.96
C TYR A 41 2.13 -5.70 -2.12
N GLU A 42 1.74 -6.90 -2.57
CA GLU A 42 2.39 -7.54 -3.73
C GLU A 42 2.29 -6.70 -5.00
N GLN A 43 1.12 -6.08 -5.24
CA GLN A 43 0.94 -5.16 -6.36
C GLN A 43 1.86 -3.94 -6.27
N MET A 44 2.01 -3.36 -5.07
CA MET A 44 2.89 -2.22 -4.84
C MET A 44 4.36 -2.56 -5.12
N VAL A 45 4.82 -3.74 -4.69
CA VAL A 45 6.18 -4.24 -4.97
C VAL A 45 6.39 -4.48 -6.46
N ALA A 46 5.43 -5.11 -7.13
CA ALA A 46 5.51 -5.35 -8.57
C ALA A 46 5.54 -4.05 -9.38
N ASP A 47 4.73 -3.05 -8.98
CA ASP A 47 4.71 -1.73 -9.60
C ASP A 47 6.02 -0.98 -9.37
N TYR A 48 6.57 -1.02 -8.15
CA TYR A 48 7.86 -0.42 -7.85
C TYR A 48 8.95 -1.00 -8.76
N SER A 49 9.07 -2.33 -8.81
CA SER A 49 10.06 -3.01 -9.65
C SER A 49 9.91 -2.66 -11.13
N ARG A 50 8.67 -2.66 -11.64
CA ARG A 50 8.38 -2.29 -13.03
C ARG A 50 8.77 -0.84 -13.34
N ASN A 51 8.35 0.10 -12.49
CA ASN A 51 8.61 1.53 -12.70
C ASN A 51 10.11 1.84 -12.63
N VAL A 52 10.83 1.21 -11.70
CA VAL A 52 12.29 1.34 -11.58
C VAL A 52 12.97 0.76 -12.82
N ASN A 53 12.55 -0.40 -13.31
CA ASN A 53 13.13 -0.98 -14.53
C ASN A 53 12.92 -0.09 -15.75
N ILE A 54 11.70 0.46 -15.93
CA ILE A 54 11.41 1.41 -17.02
C ILE A 54 12.32 2.65 -16.91
N ASN A 55 12.51 3.20 -15.71
CA ASN A 55 13.39 4.35 -15.50
C ASN A 55 14.85 4.01 -15.83
N TYR A 56 15.33 2.81 -15.47
CA TYR A 56 16.67 2.35 -15.84
C TYR A 56 16.82 2.13 -17.35
N GLU A 57 15.80 1.61 -18.03
CA GLU A 57 15.82 1.46 -19.49
C GLU A 57 15.90 2.80 -20.21
N GLN A 58 15.09 3.78 -19.78
CA GLN A 58 15.14 5.15 -20.30
C GLN A 58 16.52 5.78 -20.11
N LEU A 59 17.06 5.67 -18.89
CA LEU A 59 18.40 6.16 -18.60
C LEU A 59 19.47 5.47 -19.45
N ARG A 60 19.33 4.16 -19.69
CA ARG A 60 20.26 3.40 -20.53
C ARG A 60 20.20 3.84 -21.99
N GLU A 61 19.03 4.18 -22.51
CA GLU A 61 18.89 4.72 -23.87
C GLU A 61 19.57 6.09 -24.00
N SER A 62 19.35 6.96 -23.02
CA SER A 62 19.93 8.31 -22.99
C SER A 62 21.41 8.33 -22.63
N SER A 63 21.92 7.29 -21.96
CA SER A 63 23.35 7.13 -21.64
C SER A 63 24.27 7.07 -22.86
N ARG A 64 23.71 6.89 -24.06
CA ARG A 64 24.46 6.95 -25.33
C ARG A 64 25.08 8.34 -25.58
N LYS A 65 24.55 9.40 -24.97
CA LYS A 65 25.11 10.76 -25.03
C LYS A 65 25.09 11.38 -23.64
N LEU A 66 26.26 11.68 -23.07
CA LEU A 66 26.36 12.28 -21.73
C LEU A 66 25.56 13.60 -21.59
N ALA A 67 25.45 14.37 -22.66
CA ALA A 67 24.67 15.61 -22.66
C ALA A 67 23.15 15.38 -22.49
N ASP A 68 22.65 14.23 -22.95
CA ASP A 68 21.23 13.87 -22.85
C ASP A 68 20.92 13.36 -21.44
N VAL A 69 21.83 12.59 -20.83
CA VAL A 69 21.72 12.14 -19.42
C VAL A 69 21.61 13.32 -18.45
N ALA A 70 22.34 14.41 -18.71
CA ALA A 70 22.32 15.59 -17.86
C ALA A 70 21.05 16.44 -18.00
N ASN A 71 20.25 16.22 -19.04
CA ASN A 71 19.00 16.94 -19.26
C ASN A 71 17.76 16.05 -19.07
N GLU A 72 17.95 14.75 -18.90
CA GLU A 72 16.86 13.80 -18.74
C GLU A 72 16.28 13.83 -17.33
N LEU A 73 14.94 13.81 -17.27
CA LEU A 73 14.19 13.82 -16.03
C LEU A 73 14.05 12.37 -15.52
N GLN A 74 14.83 12.01 -14.51
CA GLN A 74 14.77 10.70 -13.88
C GLN A 74 13.66 10.64 -12.83
N ARG A 75 12.95 9.53 -12.77
CA ARG A 75 11.92 9.27 -11.77
C ARG A 75 12.49 8.41 -10.65
N LEU A 76 12.63 9.01 -9.48
CA LEU A 76 12.99 8.32 -8.25
C LEU A 76 11.72 7.84 -7.56
N PHE A 77 11.55 6.52 -7.49
CA PHE A 77 10.44 5.88 -6.80
C PHE A 77 10.86 5.53 -5.37
N ARG A 78 9.97 5.72 -4.41
CA ARG A 78 10.18 5.26 -3.03
C ARG A 78 10.02 3.75 -2.95
N ALA A 79 10.98 3.09 -2.31
CA ALA A 79 10.90 1.65 -2.06
C ALA A 79 9.75 1.33 -1.08
N PRO A 80 8.94 0.29 -1.35
CA PRO A 80 7.89 -0.14 -0.44
C PRO A 80 8.50 -0.71 0.85
N ASN A 81 7.96 -0.33 2.00
CA ASN A 81 8.44 -0.84 3.29
C ASN A 81 7.75 -2.18 3.60
N PRO A 82 8.49 -3.26 3.94
CA PRO A 82 7.87 -4.54 4.32
C PRO A 82 6.91 -4.44 5.50
N LEU A 83 7.08 -3.46 6.38
CA LEU A 83 6.18 -3.22 7.50
C LEU A 83 4.88 -2.49 7.10
N GLU A 84 4.82 -1.92 5.91
CA GLU A 84 3.67 -1.15 5.42
C GLU A 84 2.41 -2.01 5.24
N PHE A 85 2.59 -3.32 5.09
CA PHE A 85 1.50 -4.31 5.09
C PHE A 85 0.77 -4.38 6.45
N VAL A 86 1.49 -4.22 7.57
CA VAL A 86 0.94 -4.33 8.93
C VAL A 86 0.64 -2.95 9.52
N ALA A 87 1.55 -2.01 9.33
CA ALA A 87 1.49 -0.67 9.89
C ALA A 87 1.98 0.35 8.85
N ALA A 88 1.04 0.91 8.09
CA ALA A 88 1.36 1.96 7.13
C ALA A 88 1.82 3.26 7.81
N GLY A 89 1.32 3.56 9.02
CA GLY A 89 1.63 4.81 9.72
C GLY A 89 1.35 6.03 8.85
N HIS A 90 2.29 6.96 8.80
CA HIS A 90 2.26 8.15 7.93
C HIS A 90 2.91 7.90 6.55
N SER A 91 3.22 6.63 6.20
CA SER A 91 3.87 6.31 4.92
C SER A 91 3.01 6.64 3.71
N LYS A 92 1.68 6.69 3.88
CA LYS A 92 0.71 7.06 2.84
C LYS A 92 0.68 8.54 2.50
N ASP A 93 1.10 9.38 3.45
CA ASP A 93 1.10 10.84 3.33
C ASP A 93 2.37 11.35 2.65
N LEU A 94 3.39 10.48 2.58
CA LEU A 94 4.62 10.75 1.87
C LEU A 94 4.44 10.53 0.36
N PRO A 95 5.04 11.39 -0.46
CA PRO A 95 5.00 11.25 -1.90
C PRO A 95 5.73 9.98 -2.35
N ASN A 96 5.21 9.34 -3.39
CA ASN A 96 5.76 8.07 -3.88
C ASN A 96 6.79 8.23 -5.01
N MET A 97 6.88 9.41 -5.62
CA MET A 97 7.77 9.70 -6.74
C MET A 97 8.33 11.12 -6.67
N PHE A 98 9.61 11.26 -7.03
CA PHE A 98 10.25 12.52 -7.33
C PHE A 98 10.77 12.48 -8.76
N GLU A 99 10.63 13.59 -9.48
CA GLU A 99 11.27 13.78 -10.77
C GLU A 99 12.50 14.65 -10.56
N VAL A 100 13.67 14.12 -10.91
CA VAL A 100 14.97 14.73 -10.63
C VAL A 100 15.81 14.72 -11.89
N ASN A 101 16.48 15.84 -12.11
CA ASN A 101 17.55 15.98 -13.06
C ASN A 101 18.78 16.56 -12.32
N ILE A 102 19.97 16.50 -12.92
CA ILE A 102 21.23 17.01 -12.36
C ILE A 102 21.12 18.48 -11.92
N PHE A 103 20.28 19.26 -12.58
CA PHE A 103 20.11 20.68 -12.31
C PHE A 103 18.96 21.03 -11.36
N LYS A 104 17.93 20.18 -11.25
CA LYS A 104 16.68 20.51 -10.56
C LYS A 104 15.99 19.28 -10.00
N ILE A 105 15.36 19.47 -8.85
CA ILE A 105 14.40 18.53 -8.26
C ILE A 105 13.01 19.14 -8.51
N GLU A 106 12.15 18.43 -9.22
CA GLU A 106 10.76 18.81 -9.41
C GLU A 106 9.92 18.50 -8.16
N GLU A 107 8.72 19.09 -8.11
CA GLU A 107 7.78 18.88 -7.02
C GLU A 107 7.43 17.38 -6.84
N PRO A 108 7.22 16.96 -5.58
CA PRO A 108 6.82 15.59 -5.28
C PRO A 108 5.52 15.23 -5.98
N LYS A 109 5.49 14.09 -6.68
CA LYS A 109 4.31 13.60 -7.39
C LYS A 109 3.84 12.28 -6.78
N ASN A 110 2.52 12.09 -6.75
CA ASN A 110 1.87 10.87 -6.32
C ASN A 110 1.35 10.07 -7.52
N LYS A 111 2.13 9.11 -8.00
CA LYS A 111 1.71 8.17 -9.03
C LYS A 111 0.89 7.03 -8.42
N ARG A 112 -0.40 7.25 -8.12
CA ARG A 112 -1.30 6.17 -7.68
C ARG A 112 -1.78 5.36 -8.89
N ARG A 113 -1.98 4.05 -8.74
CA ARG A 113 -2.79 3.29 -9.71
C ARG A 113 -4.18 3.93 -9.72
N SER A 114 -4.65 4.39 -10.88
CA SER A 114 -6.04 4.83 -10.98
C SER A 114 -6.91 3.63 -10.66
N ASN A 115 -7.81 3.80 -9.69
CA ASN A 115 -8.75 2.76 -9.36
C ASN A 115 -9.75 2.71 -10.52
N PHE A 116 -9.86 1.58 -11.22
CA PHE A 116 -10.69 1.49 -12.43
C PHE A 116 -12.16 1.89 -12.17
N MET A 117 -12.64 1.74 -10.93
CA MET A 117 -13.99 2.15 -10.52
C MET A 117 -14.13 3.61 -10.05
N LEU A 118 -13.02 4.31 -9.75
CA LEU A 118 -13.02 5.68 -9.22
C LEU A 118 -12.03 6.56 -9.99
N THR A 119 -12.10 6.50 -11.32
CA THR A 119 -11.21 7.22 -12.23
C THR A 119 -11.31 8.75 -12.15
N SER A 120 -12.39 9.30 -11.58
CA SER A 120 -12.63 10.75 -11.51
C SER A 120 -12.10 11.45 -10.26
N PHE A 121 -11.67 10.71 -9.23
CA PHE A 121 -11.17 11.30 -7.98
C PHE A 121 -9.64 11.27 -7.95
N THR A 122 -9.03 12.05 -8.84
CA THR A 122 -7.58 12.29 -8.83
C THR A 122 -7.17 13.43 -7.89
N ASP A 123 -8.12 14.23 -7.39
CA ASP A 123 -7.88 15.45 -6.59
C ASP A 123 -8.62 15.47 -5.23
N VAL A 124 -8.70 14.33 -4.53
CA VAL A 124 -9.14 14.34 -3.11
C VAL A 124 -8.04 13.76 -2.24
N ASP A 125 -6.99 14.56 -2.07
CA ASP A 125 -6.46 15.07 -0.80
C ASP A 125 -5.31 16.04 -1.08
#